data_AF-A0A9E2XKD3-F1
#
_entry.id   AF-A0A9E2XKD3-F1
#
_cell.length_a   1.000
_cell.length_b   1.000
_cell.length_c   1.000
_cell.angle_alpha   90.00
_cell.angle_beta   90.00
_cell.angle_gamma   90.00
#
_symmetry.space_group_name_H-M   'P 1'
#
loop_
_entity.id
_entity.type
_entity.pdbx_description
1 polymer ?
#
loop_
_entity_poly.entity_id
_entity_poly.type
_entity_poly.pdbx_seq_one_letter_code
_entity_poly.pdbx_strand_id
1 'polypeptide(L)'
;MTRTNLVALASLPIAALLAVAVIGGASMAQQPPSQQRPGGAPAAGGQQAQGTPQAPPPVIPLASGEGAPWPVVMVTSVEVLRSKTDGSDIIRARGLATSSAWTNPHLVPITRGEPLDGVLDLLFEANGPNGSVEIGPFMPIEAFLPIERGYPYKGVRIRASNNALSLKEVPGYADVPGPKNDCSKCLGKYFVAKGASPPAGVPAEGIVREEDLPWTLRIIKPTDGVQSYASDPNRLNLVLSEDGRIVDAGWD
;
A
#
# COMPACT_ATOMS: atom_id res chain seq x y z
N MET A 1 -47.29 -30.36 -7.71
CA MET A 1 -47.23 -29.85 -6.32
C MET A 1 -46.03 -28.94 -6.21
N THR A 2 -46.24 -27.65 -6.42
CA THR A 2 -45.24 -26.58 -6.38
C THR A 2 -45.44 -25.80 -5.09
N ARG A 3 -44.40 -25.71 -4.24
CA ARG A 3 -44.40 -24.85 -3.05
C ARG A 3 -43.35 -23.76 -3.24
N THR A 4 -43.84 -22.55 -3.41
CA THR A 4 -43.09 -21.30 -3.47
C THR A 4 -43.12 -20.69 -2.07
N ASN A 5 -41.97 -20.52 -1.42
CA ASN A 5 -41.86 -19.81 -0.16
C ASN A 5 -41.38 -18.37 -0.40
N LEU A 6 -42.20 -17.43 0.05
CA LEU A 6 -41.91 -16.00 0.19
C LEU A 6 -40.90 -15.77 1.33
N VAL A 7 -39.96 -14.85 1.14
CA VAL A 7 -39.29 -14.16 2.26
C VAL A 7 -39.29 -12.66 1.96
N ALA A 8 -39.84 -11.90 2.90
CA ALA A 8 -39.98 -10.46 2.91
C ALA A 8 -38.69 -9.77 3.39
N LEU A 9 -38.35 -8.62 2.79
CA LEU A 9 -37.34 -7.69 3.28
C LEU A 9 -38.03 -6.34 3.52
N ALA A 10 -37.99 -5.84 4.75
CA ALA A 10 -38.39 -4.47 5.06
C ALA A 10 -37.52 -3.84 6.14
N SER A 11 -37.03 -2.65 5.79
CA SER A 11 -36.74 -1.45 6.62
C SER A 11 -35.54 -1.41 7.59
N LEU A 12 -34.60 -0.52 7.24
CA LEU A 12 -33.73 0.30 8.09
C LEU A 12 -34.53 1.30 8.96
N PRO A 13 -33.96 1.81 10.07
CA PRO A 13 -33.54 3.22 10.01
C PRO A 13 -32.23 3.58 10.75
N ILE A 14 -31.72 4.74 10.30
CA ILE A 14 -30.57 5.54 10.74
C ILE A 14 -30.86 6.25 12.07
N ALA A 15 -29.86 6.39 12.94
CA ALA A 15 -29.83 7.47 13.94
C ALA A 15 -28.39 7.90 14.24
N ALA A 16 -28.05 9.11 13.79
CA ALA A 16 -26.86 9.87 14.17
C ALA A 16 -27.16 10.67 15.44
N LEU A 17 -26.17 10.84 16.32
CA LEU A 17 -26.17 11.90 17.33
C LEU A 17 -24.73 12.36 17.61
N LEU A 18 -24.48 13.61 17.22
CA LEU A 18 -23.32 14.42 17.60
C LEU A 18 -23.40 14.76 19.09
N ALA A 19 -22.24 14.85 19.75
CA ALA A 19 -22.05 15.77 20.87
C ALA A 19 -20.60 16.30 20.90
N VAL A 20 -20.51 17.62 20.82
CA VAL A 20 -19.32 18.48 20.93
C VAL A 20 -18.99 18.67 22.41
N ALA A 21 -17.71 18.69 22.77
CA ALA A 21 -17.24 19.32 24.00
C ALA A 21 -15.90 20.04 23.77
N VAL A 22 -15.94 21.37 23.90
CA VAL A 22 -14.80 22.30 23.89
C VAL A 22 -14.62 22.83 25.30
N ILE A 23 -13.50 22.53 25.96
CA ILE A 23 -12.94 23.25 27.13
C ILE A 23 -11.43 22.88 27.12
N GLY A 24 -10.41 23.74 27.01
CA GLY A 24 -10.21 25.09 27.52
C GLY A 24 -9.34 25.04 28.78
N GLY A 25 -8.03 25.34 28.73
CA GLY A 25 -7.27 25.47 29.99
C GLY A 25 -5.73 25.50 29.93
N ALA A 26 -5.21 26.73 30.02
CA ALA A 26 -4.04 27.18 30.79
C ALA A 26 -2.64 26.55 30.60
N SER A 27 -1.79 27.39 30.04
CA SER A 27 -0.33 27.45 30.20
C SER A 27 0.09 27.70 31.65
N MET A 28 1.14 27.01 32.11
CA MET A 28 2.10 27.49 33.11
C MET A 28 3.45 26.78 32.89
N ALA A 29 4.46 27.51 32.41
CA ALA A 29 5.85 27.10 32.47
C ALA A 29 6.58 28.04 33.44
N GLN A 30 7.27 27.45 34.42
CA GLN A 30 7.94 28.12 35.52
C GLN A 30 9.36 27.56 35.62
N GLN A 31 10.34 28.47 35.83
CA GLN A 31 11.74 28.32 36.30
C GLN A 31 12.80 28.95 35.35
N PRO A 32 13.99 29.35 35.86
CA PRO A 32 14.27 30.32 36.92
C PRO A 32 15.36 31.36 36.49
N PRO A 33 15.73 32.36 37.31
CA PRO A 33 16.61 33.47 36.90
C PRO A 33 18.10 33.14 37.12
N SER A 34 18.98 33.62 36.22
CA SER A 34 20.42 33.69 36.46
C SER A 34 20.90 35.14 36.60
N GLN A 35 21.79 35.30 37.59
CA GLN A 35 22.22 36.54 38.23
C GLN A 35 23.23 37.37 37.43
N GLN A 36 23.27 38.65 37.75
CA GLN A 36 24.18 39.70 37.25
C GLN A 36 25.61 39.60 37.84
N ARG A 37 26.60 39.76 36.93
CA ARG A 37 27.88 40.55 36.91
C ARG A 37 28.37 41.29 38.18
N PRO A 38 29.69 41.62 38.33
CA PRO A 38 30.31 42.72 37.53
C PRO A 38 31.86 42.76 37.31
N GLY A 39 32.28 43.70 36.44
CA GLY A 39 33.66 44.21 36.21
C GLY A 39 34.21 43.86 34.82
N GLY A 40 34.77 44.70 33.95
CA GLY A 40 35.15 46.12 33.87
C GLY A 40 35.51 46.44 32.39
N ALA A 41 35.51 47.71 31.98
CA ALA A 41 35.53 48.21 30.57
C ALA A 41 36.96 48.59 30.06
N PRO A 42 37.16 49.26 28.89
CA PRO A 42 36.52 49.20 27.55
C PRO A 42 37.56 49.09 26.39
N ALA A 43 37.12 48.85 25.14
CA ALA A 43 37.37 49.72 23.97
C ALA A 43 37.22 49.02 22.60
N ALA A 44 36.73 49.84 21.64
CA ALA A 44 36.87 49.79 20.19
C ALA A 44 35.92 48.90 19.35
N GLY A 45 35.06 49.59 18.58
CA GLY A 45 34.81 49.25 17.19
C GLY A 45 33.35 48.98 16.78
N GLY A 46 32.77 49.92 16.01
CA GLY A 46 31.91 49.58 14.87
C GLY A 46 30.40 49.52 15.11
N GLN A 47 29.69 50.42 14.44
CA GLN A 47 28.23 50.54 14.36
C GLN A 47 27.56 49.26 13.82
N GLN A 48 26.57 48.72 14.55
CA GLN A 48 25.60 47.76 14.02
C GLN A 48 24.27 48.47 13.74
N ALA A 49 23.87 48.46 12.47
CA ALA A 49 22.52 48.79 12.04
C ALA A 49 21.57 47.65 12.44
N GLN A 50 20.40 48.06 12.88
CA GLN A 50 19.32 47.29 13.49
C GLN A 50 18.63 46.40 12.44
N GLY A 51 18.84 45.09 12.52
CA GLY A 51 18.10 44.08 11.76
C GLY A 51 17.20 43.28 12.69
N THR A 52 15.88 43.34 12.50
CA THR A 52 14.90 42.50 13.18
C THR A 52 15.18 41.01 12.96
N PRO A 53 15.08 40.12 13.97
CA PRO A 53 15.18 38.68 13.75
C PRO A 53 14.04 38.23 12.83
N GLN A 54 14.40 37.80 11.62
CA GLN A 54 13.47 37.19 10.68
C GLN A 54 13.08 35.83 11.25
N ALA A 55 11.79 35.64 11.55
CA ALA A 55 11.27 34.34 11.96
C ALA A 55 11.61 33.30 10.87
N PRO A 56 11.99 32.06 11.24
CA PRO A 56 12.15 31.01 10.25
C PRO A 56 10.84 30.89 9.46
N PRO A 57 10.91 30.70 8.12
CA PRO A 57 9.70 30.52 7.34
C PRO A 57 8.90 29.35 7.95
N PRO A 58 7.56 29.45 8.00
CA PRO A 58 6.75 28.34 8.44
C PRO A 58 7.13 27.12 7.61
N VAL A 59 7.46 26.02 8.29
CA VAL A 59 7.59 24.72 7.64
C VAL A 59 6.20 24.45 7.05
N ILE A 60 6.05 24.71 5.75
CA ILE A 60 4.89 24.27 5.00
C ILE A 60 4.92 22.74 5.18
N PRO A 61 3.89 22.10 5.76
CA PRO A 61 3.79 20.66 5.69
C PRO A 61 3.92 20.32 4.21
N LEU A 62 4.88 19.48 3.82
CA LEU A 62 4.87 18.91 2.48
C LEU A 62 3.43 18.49 2.23
N ALA A 63 2.82 19.05 1.17
CA ALA A 63 1.53 18.59 0.70
C ALA A 63 1.54 17.07 0.78
N SER A 64 0.53 16.49 1.41
CA SER A 64 0.32 15.05 1.56
C SER A 64 0.53 14.37 0.19
N GLY A 65 1.79 14.01 -0.06
CA GLY A 65 2.28 13.71 -1.39
C GLY A 65 1.89 12.29 -1.72
N GLU A 66 1.52 12.03 -2.96
CA GLU A 66 1.37 10.65 -3.43
C GLU A 66 2.60 9.83 -3.02
N GLY A 67 2.41 8.61 -2.50
CA GLY A 67 3.55 7.82 -2.04
C GLY A 67 4.46 7.43 -3.20
N ALA A 68 5.64 6.90 -2.86
CA ALA A 68 6.64 6.51 -3.85
C ALA A 68 6.09 5.43 -4.80
N PRO A 69 6.58 5.35 -6.06
CA PRO A 69 6.21 4.28 -6.96
C PRO A 69 6.73 2.93 -6.45
N TRP A 70 5.85 1.95 -6.41
CA TRP A 70 6.15 0.56 -6.05
C TRP A 70 5.54 -0.40 -7.08
N PRO A 71 6.19 -1.55 -7.35
CA PRO A 71 5.55 -2.63 -8.10
C PRO A 71 4.23 -3.01 -7.43
N VAL A 72 3.18 -3.14 -8.23
CA VAL A 72 1.87 -3.61 -7.73
C VAL A 72 2.00 -5.02 -7.17
N VAL A 73 1.14 -5.44 -6.23
CA VAL A 73 1.33 -6.73 -5.55
C VAL A 73 1.29 -7.90 -6.54
N MET A 74 0.41 -7.84 -7.54
CA MET A 74 0.25 -8.89 -8.54
C MET A 74 -0.35 -8.35 -9.84
N VAL A 75 0.10 -8.86 -10.99
CA VAL A 75 -0.62 -8.73 -12.26
C VAL A 75 -1.56 -9.91 -12.45
N THR A 76 -2.83 -9.65 -12.77
CA THR A 76 -3.87 -10.68 -12.96
C THR A 76 -4.24 -10.87 -14.42
N SER A 77 -4.11 -9.84 -15.26
CA SER A 77 -4.29 -10.01 -16.70
C SER A 77 -3.53 -8.96 -17.51
N VAL A 78 -3.22 -9.32 -18.76
CA VAL A 78 -2.73 -8.43 -19.80
C VAL A 78 -3.57 -8.62 -21.05
N GLU A 79 -3.94 -7.51 -21.66
CA GLU A 79 -4.67 -7.45 -22.91
C GLU A 79 -3.95 -6.48 -23.84
N VAL A 80 -3.86 -6.81 -25.12
CA VAL A 80 -3.41 -5.86 -26.14
C VAL A 80 -4.49 -5.69 -27.18
N LEU A 81 -5.01 -4.47 -27.25
CA LEU A 81 -6.12 -4.07 -28.10
C LEU A 81 -5.59 -3.32 -29.31
N ARG A 82 -5.99 -3.74 -30.52
CA ARG A 82 -5.62 -3.05 -31.76
C ARG A 82 -6.69 -2.05 -32.20
N SER A 83 -6.30 -0.80 -32.36
CA SER A 83 -7.12 0.24 -32.96
C SER A 83 -7.39 -0.07 -34.45
N LYS A 84 -8.64 0.06 -34.87
CA LYS A 84 -9.04 -0.12 -36.28
C LYS A 84 -8.74 1.11 -37.14
N THR A 85 -8.54 2.28 -36.53
CA THR A 85 -8.41 3.56 -37.23
C THR A 85 -6.99 3.78 -37.73
N ASP A 86 -6.02 3.59 -36.86
CA ASP A 86 -4.61 3.93 -37.05
C ASP A 86 -3.69 2.73 -36.77
N GLY A 87 -4.25 1.55 -36.44
CA GLY A 87 -3.50 0.32 -36.14
C GLY A 87 -2.46 0.48 -35.03
N SER A 88 -2.61 1.48 -34.17
CA SER A 88 -1.92 1.54 -32.88
C SER A 88 -2.48 0.47 -31.96
N ASP A 89 -1.67 0.02 -31.02
CA ASP A 89 -2.11 -0.94 -30.01
C ASP A 89 -2.13 -0.29 -28.63
N ILE A 90 -3.00 -0.76 -27.75
CA ILE A 90 -3.06 -0.36 -26.35
C ILE A 90 -2.83 -1.59 -25.51
N ILE A 91 -1.78 -1.56 -24.69
CA ILE A 91 -1.55 -2.57 -23.66
C ILE A 91 -2.37 -2.16 -22.44
N ARG A 92 -3.27 -3.04 -22.01
CA ARG A 92 -4.01 -2.91 -20.75
C ARG A 92 -3.54 -3.99 -19.80
N ALA A 93 -3.09 -3.59 -18.61
CA ALA A 93 -2.79 -4.51 -17.53
C ALA A 93 -3.80 -4.32 -16.40
N ARG A 94 -4.30 -5.42 -15.82
CA ARG A 94 -5.05 -5.41 -14.56
C ARG A 94 -4.26 -6.16 -13.51
N GLY A 95 -4.35 -5.67 -12.27
CA GLY A 95 -3.60 -6.19 -11.15
C GLY A 95 -4.35 -5.99 -9.84
N LEU A 96 -3.68 -6.38 -8.77
CA LEU A 96 -4.12 -6.18 -7.40
C LEU A 96 -3.13 -5.27 -6.69
N ALA A 97 -3.65 -4.42 -5.82
CA ALA A 97 -2.95 -3.63 -4.83
C ALA A 97 -3.41 -4.07 -3.42
N THR A 98 -2.58 -3.84 -2.40
CA THR A 98 -2.84 -4.29 -1.02
C THR A 98 -3.98 -3.53 -0.34
N SER A 99 -4.30 -2.31 -0.80
CA SER A 99 -5.39 -1.51 -0.25
C SER A 99 -5.93 -0.50 -1.27
N SER A 100 -7.00 0.20 -0.91
CA SER A 100 -7.57 1.30 -1.71
C SER A 100 -6.76 2.59 -1.66
N ALA A 101 -5.69 2.64 -0.87
CA ALA A 101 -4.83 3.82 -0.75
C ALA A 101 -3.76 3.91 -1.86
N TRP A 102 -3.67 2.90 -2.73
CA TRP A 102 -2.79 2.93 -3.91
C TRP A 102 -3.36 3.83 -5.00
N THR A 103 -2.49 4.57 -5.69
CA THR A 103 -2.88 5.54 -6.72
C THR A 103 -1.96 5.50 -7.94
N ASN A 104 -2.34 6.17 -9.03
CA ASN A 104 -1.54 6.34 -10.25
C ASN A 104 -0.92 5.05 -10.83
N PRO A 105 -1.74 4.01 -11.11
CA PRO A 105 -1.25 2.81 -11.78
C PRO A 105 -0.75 3.11 -13.20
N HIS A 106 0.45 2.65 -13.54
CA HIS A 106 1.03 2.83 -14.86
C HIS A 106 2.01 1.70 -15.23
N LEU A 107 2.35 1.63 -16.52
CA LEU A 107 3.28 0.64 -17.07
C LEU A 107 4.56 1.34 -17.52
N VAL A 108 5.70 0.82 -17.08
CA VAL A 108 7.02 1.38 -17.39
C VAL A 108 7.88 0.34 -18.10
N PRO A 109 8.43 0.62 -19.29
CA PRO A 109 9.41 -0.27 -19.91
C PRO A 109 10.67 -0.43 -19.04
N ILE A 110 11.07 -1.67 -18.77
CA ILE A 110 12.28 -1.96 -17.99
C ILE A 110 13.50 -2.31 -18.85
N THR A 111 13.30 -2.39 -20.16
CA THR A 111 14.37 -2.64 -21.14
C THR A 111 14.53 -1.43 -22.04
N ARG A 112 15.74 -1.25 -22.58
CA ARG A 112 16.05 -0.24 -23.60
C ARG A 112 16.36 -0.94 -24.92
N GLY A 113 15.86 -0.37 -26.02
CA GLY A 113 16.05 -0.94 -27.36
C GLY A 113 15.18 -2.17 -27.62
N GLU A 114 15.52 -2.92 -28.67
CA GLU A 114 14.80 -4.12 -29.08
C GLU A 114 15.31 -5.36 -28.32
N PRO A 115 14.45 -6.05 -27.54
CA PRO A 115 14.81 -7.29 -26.86
C PRO A 115 15.07 -8.43 -27.85
N LEU A 116 16.08 -9.25 -27.59
CA LEU A 116 16.44 -10.40 -28.45
C LEU A 116 15.33 -11.46 -28.56
N ASP A 117 14.50 -11.59 -27.53
CA ASP A 117 13.36 -12.48 -27.54
C ASP A 117 12.13 -11.85 -28.22
N GLY A 118 12.18 -10.58 -28.62
CA GLY A 118 11.09 -9.83 -29.23
C GLY A 118 9.94 -9.51 -28.28
N VAL A 119 10.15 -9.51 -26.95
CA VAL A 119 9.10 -9.29 -25.95
C VAL A 119 9.28 -7.94 -25.25
N LEU A 120 8.28 -7.07 -25.31
CA LEU A 120 8.27 -5.84 -24.53
C LEU A 120 8.08 -6.17 -23.04
N ASP A 121 9.09 -5.88 -22.23
CA ASP A 121 9.06 -6.11 -20.78
C ASP A 121 8.68 -4.81 -20.05
N LEU A 122 7.57 -4.85 -19.31
CA LEU A 122 6.98 -3.73 -18.59
C LEU A 122 6.91 -4.04 -17.09
N LEU A 123 7.22 -3.05 -16.26
CA LEU A 123 6.88 -3.05 -14.84
C LEU A 123 5.50 -2.41 -14.67
N PHE A 124 4.63 -3.09 -13.93
CA PHE A 124 3.38 -2.52 -13.45
C PHE A 124 3.61 -1.96 -12.05
N GLU A 125 3.60 -0.63 -11.96
CA GLU A 125 3.79 0.10 -10.71
C GLU A 125 2.65 1.09 -10.45
N ALA A 126 2.54 1.49 -9.19
CA ALA A 126 1.59 2.46 -8.68
C ALA A 126 2.20 3.15 -7.46
N ASN A 127 1.67 4.31 -7.10
CA ASN A 127 2.06 5.02 -5.90
C ASN A 127 1.45 4.32 -4.68
N GLY A 128 2.30 3.78 -3.81
CA GLY A 128 1.88 3.12 -2.57
C GLY A 128 1.38 4.10 -1.51
N PRO A 129 0.72 3.63 -0.45
CA PRO A 129 0.35 4.48 0.69
C PRO A 129 1.58 5.02 1.43
N ASN A 130 1.42 6.17 2.09
CA ASN A 130 2.41 6.71 3.01
C ASN A 130 2.18 6.14 4.41
N GLY A 131 2.81 5.01 4.68
CA GLY A 131 2.70 4.30 5.95
C GLY A 131 1.54 3.33 5.98
N SER A 132 1.35 2.75 7.16
CA SER A 132 0.59 1.52 7.28
C SER A 132 -0.90 1.73 7.11
N VAL A 133 -1.53 0.75 6.47
CA VAL A 133 -2.95 0.73 6.16
C VAL A 133 -3.58 -0.48 6.84
N GLU A 134 -4.78 -0.30 7.37
CA GLU A 134 -5.58 -1.39 7.92
C GLU A 134 -5.76 -2.52 6.89
N ILE A 135 -5.83 -3.76 7.38
CA ILE A 135 -6.21 -4.88 6.51
C ILE A 135 -7.57 -4.65 5.86
N GLY A 136 -7.66 -5.03 4.60
CA GLY A 136 -8.86 -4.93 3.80
C GLY A 136 -8.76 -5.86 2.59
N PRO A 137 -9.81 -5.92 1.75
CA PRO A 137 -9.73 -6.70 0.53
C PRO A 137 -8.67 -6.12 -0.41
N PHE A 138 -8.07 -6.98 -1.23
CA PHE A 138 -7.23 -6.49 -2.32
C PHE A 138 -8.01 -5.53 -3.22
N MET A 139 -7.34 -4.47 -3.67
CA MET A 139 -7.93 -3.47 -4.55
C MET A 139 -7.55 -3.73 -6.01
N PRO A 140 -8.52 -3.97 -6.91
CA PRO A 140 -8.24 -4.10 -8.33
C PRO A 140 -7.79 -2.78 -8.94
N ILE A 141 -6.64 -2.78 -9.62
CA ILE A 141 -6.11 -1.62 -10.34
C ILE A 141 -5.84 -1.96 -11.80
N GLU A 142 -5.83 -0.93 -12.64
CA GLU A 142 -5.56 -1.06 -14.07
C GLU A 142 -4.63 0.03 -14.59
N ALA A 143 -3.80 -0.32 -15.56
CA ALA A 143 -2.91 0.60 -16.25
C ALA A 143 -2.99 0.39 -17.76
N PHE A 144 -2.75 1.47 -18.49
CA PHE A 144 -2.79 1.49 -19.95
C PHE A 144 -1.48 2.06 -20.51
N LEU A 145 -0.97 1.44 -21.56
CA LEU A 145 0.18 1.93 -22.32
C LEU A 145 -0.13 1.88 -23.81
N PRO A 146 -0.39 3.03 -24.44
CA PRO A 146 -0.44 3.12 -25.90
C PRO A 146 0.94 2.81 -26.49
N ILE A 147 0.96 2.03 -27.57
CA ILE A 147 2.16 1.73 -28.36
C ILE A 147 1.91 2.10 -29.82
N GLU A 148 2.85 2.85 -30.39
CA GLU A 148 2.78 3.29 -31.78
C GLU A 148 2.88 2.10 -32.74
N ARG A 149 2.24 2.22 -33.90
CA ARG A 149 2.31 1.18 -34.95
C ARG A 149 3.76 0.92 -35.37
N GLY A 150 4.06 -0.34 -35.67
CA GLY A 150 5.37 -0.74 -36.21
C GLY A 150 6.41 -1.08 -35.15
N TYR A 151 5.98 -1.24 -33.90
CA TYR A 151 6.83 -1.75 -32.83
C TYR A 151 7.39 -3.15 -33.18
N PRO A 152 8.63 -3.48 -32.76
CA PRO A 152 9.30 -4.74 -33.15
C PRO A 152 8.84 -5.96 -32.32
N TYR A 153 8.04 -5.73 -31.29
CA TYR A 153 7.65 -6.76 -30.33
C TYR A 153 6.64 -7.74 -30.93
N LYS A 154 6.82 -9.03 -30.65
CA LYS A 154 5.83 -10.09 -30.93
C LYS A 154 5.00 -10.48 -29.71
N GLY A 155 5.42 -10.02 -28.51
CA GLY A 155 4.80 -10.33 -27.24
C GLY A 155 4.99 -9.21 -26.22
N VAL A 156 4.24 -9.29 -25.12
CA VAL A 156 4.32 -8.38 -23.97
C VAL A 156 4.47 -9.21 -22.70
N ARG A 157 5.36 -8.79 -21.80
CA ARG A 157 5.50 -9.34 -20.45
C ARG A 157 5.30 -8.22 -19.44
N ILE A 158 4.34 -8.40 -18.54
CA ILE A 158 4.08 -7.49 -17.42
C ILE A 158 4.67 -8.12 -16.17
N ARG A 159 5.46 -7.35 -15.42
CA ARG A 159 6.02 -7.73 -14.13
C ARG A 159 5.36 -6.94 -13.02
N ALA A 160 5.05 -7.63 -11.94
CA ALA A 160 4.57 -7.09 -10.68
C ALA A 160 5.52 -7.56 -9.57
N SER A 161 5.23 -7.21 -8.31
CA SER A 161 6.06 -7.58 -7.17
C SER A 161 6.23 -9.10 -7.03
N ASN A 162 5.14 -9.86 -7.21
CA ASN A 162 5.14 -11.30 -6.89
C ASN A 162 5.00 -12.23 -8.09
N ASN A 163 4.71 -11.70 -9.28
CA ASN A 163 4.58 -12.51 -10.48
C ASN A 163 4.93 -11.72 -11.76
N ALA A 164 5.01 -12.47 -12.85
CA ALA A 164 5.02 -11.92 -14.20
C ALA A 164 4.00 -12.67 -15.05
N LEU A 165 3.37 -11.95 -15.98
CA LEU A 165 2.41 -12.50 -16.91
C LEU A 165 2.83 -12.15 -18.34
N SER A 166 2.87 -13.15 -19.21
CA SER A 166 3.33 -13.00 -20.59
C SER A 166 2.21 -13.28 -21.58
N LEU A 167 1.97 -12.33 -22.48
CA LEU A 167 1.20 -12.50 -23.69
C LEU A 167 2.17 -12.76 -24.85
N LYS A 168 2.05 -13.95 -25.46
CA LYS A 168 3.00 -14.40 -26.49
C LYS A 168 2.66 -13.93 -27.90
N GLU A 169 1.43 -13.46 -28.12
CA GLU A 169 0.91 -13.04 -29.41
C GLU A 169 0.17 -11.71 -29.26
N VAL A 170 0.46 -10.75 -30.16
CA VAL A 170 -0.12 -9.41 -30.11
C VAL A 170 -0.85 -9.11 -31.42
N PRO A 171 -2.13 -8.68 -31.40
CA PRO A 171 -2.98 -8.46 -30.22
C PRO A 171 -3.43 -9.78 -29.55
N GLY A 172 -3.86 -9.70 -28.29
CA GLY A 172 -4.30 -10.89 -27.54
C GLY A 172 -4.60 -10.64 -26.07
N TYR A 173 -4.88 -11.71 -25.33
CA TYR A 173 -5.21 -11.68 -23.90
C TYR A 173 -4.55 -12.84 -23.16
N ALA A 174 -4.11 -12.59 -21.92
CA ALA A 174 -3.66 -13.62 -20.98
C ALA A 174 -4.06 -13.24 -19.55
N ASP A 175 -4.34 -14.23 -18.71
CA ASP A 175 -4.67 -14.03 -17.29
C ASP A 175 -4.18 -15.15 -16.37
N VAL A 176 -4.21 -14.84 -15.09
CA VAL A 176 -3.93 -15.76 -13.97
C VAL A 176 -4.88 -15.45 -12.81
N PRO A 177 -5.29 -16.48 -12.03
CA PRO A 177 -6.10 -16.25 -10.84
C PRO A 177 -5.32 -15.45 -9.79
N GLY A 178 -6.02 -14.57 -9.07
CA GLY A 178 -5.47 -13.88 -7.91
C GLY A 178 -5.31 -14.79 -6.68
N PRO A 179 -4.70 -14.29 -5.58
CA PRO A 179 -4.54 -15.05 -4.35
C PRO A 179 -5.90 -15.41 -3.72
N LYS A 180 -5.95 -16.52 -2.98
CA LYS A 180 -7.19 -17.03 -2.37
C LYS A 180 -7.62 -16.25 -1.13
N ASN A 181 -6.67 -15.63 -0.43
CA ASN A 181 -6.90 -14.93 0.82
C ASN A 181 -6.13 -13.61 0.82
N ASP A 182 -6.83 -12.52 1.12
CA ASP A 182 -6.33 -11.14 1.23
C ASP A 182 -6.12 -10.73 2.70
N CYS A 183 -6.35 -11.65 3.62
CA CYS A 183 -6.28 -11.47 5.06
C CYS A 183 -7.28 -10.45 5.64
N SER A 184 -8.25 -10.00 4.85
CA SER A 184 -9.33 -9.08 5.29
C SER A 184 -10.17 -9.63 6.45
N LYS A 185 -10.12 -10.94 6.69
CA LYS A 185 -10.86 -11.65 7.75
C LYS A 185 -9.94 -12.48 8.66
N CYS A 186 -8.69 -12.07 8.82
CA CYS A 186 -7.71 -12.79 9.63
C CYS A 186 -7.81 -12.55 11.14
N LEU A 187 -8.26 -11.38 11.57
CA LEU A 187 -8.26 -11.00 12.98
C LEU A 187 -9.04 -12.00 13.83
N GLY A 188 -8.48 -12.34 15.00
CA GLY A 188 -9.03 -13.29 15.97
C GLY A 188 -8.81 -14.77 15.64
N LYS A 189 -8.32 -15.10 14.43
CA LYS A 189 -8.02 -16.48 14.02
C LYS A 189 -6.63 -16.91 14.46
N TYR A 190 -6.43 -18.23 14.56
CA TYR A 190 -5.11 -18.81 14.84
C TYR A 190 -4.24 -18.77 13.59
N PHE A 191 -3.04 -18.19 13.72
CA PHE A 191 -2.03 -18.26 12.68
C PHE A 191 -1.32 -19.62 12.76
N VAL A 192 -1.19 -20.30 11.62
CA VAL A 192 -0.48 -21.57 11.49
C VAL A 192 0.66 -21.39 10.50
N ALA A 193 1.88 -21.43 11.02
CA ALA A 193 3.09 -21.33 10.21
C ALA A 193 3.19 -22.48 9.20
N LYS A 194 3.92 -22.25 8.12
CA LYS A 194 4.11 -23.26 7.07
C LYS A 194 4.68 -24.56 7.65
N GLY A 195 3.98 -25.67 7.43
CA GLY A 195 4.37 -26.99 7.94
C GLY A 195 4.03 -27.26 9.40
N ALA A 196 3.42 -26.31 10.11
CA ALA A 196 2.89 -26.53 11.45
C ALA A 196 1.50 -27.18 11.41
N SER A 197 1.16 -27.90 12.49
CA SER A 197 -0.19 -28.43 12.69
C SER A 197 -1.08 -27.39 13.38
N PRO A 198 -2.36 -27.29 13.01
CA PRO A 198 -3.28 -26.38 13.68
C PRO A 198 -3.52 -26.80 15.14
N PRO A 199 -3.87 -25.86 16.03
CA PRO A 199 -4.25 -26.18 17.41
C PRO A 199 -5.43 -27.17 17.46
N ALA A 200 -5.38 -28.09 18.41
CA ALA A 200 -6.43 -29.10 18.58
C ALA A 200 -7.79 -28.45 18.89
N GLY A 201 -8.86 -28.96 18.27
CA GLY A 201 -10.22 -28.48 18.51
C GLY A 201 -10.59 -27.15 17.85
N VAL A 202 -9.68 -26.53 17.10
CA VAL A 202 -9.99 -25.31 16.31
C VAL A 202 -10.49 -25.73 14.92
N PRO A 203 -11.68 -25.27 14.49
CA PRO A 203 -12.20 -25.59 13.17
C PRO A 203 -11.47 -24.81 12.07
N ALA A 204 -11.53 -25.28 10.83
CA ALA A 204 -10.74 -24.74 9.71
C ALA A 204 -10.98 -23.24 9.46
N GLU A 205 -12.20 -22.77 9.66
CA GLU A 205 -12.58 -21.36 9.53
C GLU A 205 -11.93 -20.44 10.57
N GLY A 206 -11.51 -21.00 11.72
CA GLY A 206 -10.80 -20.32 12.80
C GLY A 206 -9.29 -20.28 12.61
N ILE A 207 -8.79 -20.73 11.45
CA ILE A 207 -7.36 -20.86 11.14
C ILE A 207 -7.01 -19.99 9.93
N VAL A 208 -5.84 -19.37 9.99
CA VAL A 208 -5.15 -18.73 8.86
C VAL A 208 -3.81 -19.44 8.70
N ARG A 209 -3.61 -20.07 7.55
CA ARG A 209 -2.35 -20.74 7.23
C ARG A 209 -1.42 -19.79 6.50
N GLU A 210 -0.14 -19.83 6.83
CA GLU A 210 0.88 -19.03 6.17
C GLU A 210 0.91 -19.28 4.66
N GLU A 211 0.73 -20.54 4.23
CA GLU A 211 0.68 -20.90 2.81
C GLU A 211 -0.50 -20.31 2.02
N ASP A 212 -1.54 -19.85 2.70
CA ASP A 212 -2.71 -19.21 2.07
C ASP A 212 -2.56 -17.68 1.99
N LEU A 213 -1.56 -17.12 2.66
CA LEU A 213 -1.34 -15.68 2.74
C LEU A 213 -0.44 -15.14 1.61
N PRO A 214 -0.44 -13.81 1.40
CA PRO A 214 0.42 -13.14 0.43
C PRO A 214 1.91 -13.37 0.72
N TRP A 215 2.76 -13.30 -0.30
CA TRP A 215 4.15 -13.80 -0.24
C TRP A 215 5.08 -13.06 0.71
N THR A 216 4.83 -11.77 0.99
CA THR A 216 5.68 -10.95 1.86
C THR A 216 5.01 -10.77 3.21
N LEU A 217 5.44 -11.56 4.20
CA LEU A 217 4.89 -11.56 5.55
C LEU A 217 5.91 -11.09 6.59
N ARG A 218 5.44 -10.36 7.60
CA ARG A 218 6.13 -10.17 8.87
C ARG A 218 5.23 -10.65 10.00
N ILE A 219 5.69 -11.65 10.72
CA ILE A 219 4.99 -12.19 11.89
C ILE A 219 5.69 -11.64 13.13
N ILE A 220 4.94 -11.01 14.04
CA ILE A 220 5.45 -10.39 15.27
C ILE A 220 4.79 -11.09 16.45
N LYS A 221 5.55 -11.88 17.21
CA LYS A 221 5.08 -12.52 18.45
C LYS A 221 5.25 -11.57 19.65
N PRO A 222 4.61 -11.85 20.80
CA PRO A 222 4.65 -10.94 21.96
C PRO A 222 6.05 -10.58 22.47
N THR A 223 7.02 -11.50 22.32
CA THR A 223 8.40 -11.30 22.77
C THR A 223 9.34 -10.83 21.65
N ASP A 224 8.84 -10.65 20.43
CA ASP A 224 9.66 -10.26 19.28
C ASP A 224 9.85 -8.74 19.26
N GLY A 225 11.07 -8.31 18.94
CA GLY A 225 11.34 -6.94 18.51
C GLY A 225 11.20 -6.80 16.98
N VAL A 226 11.00 -5.58 16.49
CA VAL A 226 10.98 -5.28 15.05
C VAL A 226 12.40 -4.95 14.58
N GLN A 227 13.00 -5.85 13.80
CA GLN A 227 14.41 -5.75 13.38
C GLN A 227 14.69 -4.66 12.31
N SER A 228 13.68 -4.25 11.55
CA SER A 228 13.82 -3.25 10.49
C SER A 228 12.53 -2.46 10.29
N TYR A 229 12.68 -1.14 10.10
CA TYR A 229 11.59 -0.22 9.77
C TYR A 229 11.54 0.11 8.28
N ALA A 230 12.20 -0.68 7.42
CA ALA A 230 12.10 -0.50 5.97
C ALA A 230 10.65 -0.75 5.51
N SER A 231 9.95 0.30 5.09
CA SER A 231 8.59 0.21 4.58
C SER A 231 8.55 -0.58 3.27
N ASP A 232 7.53 -1.42 3.13
CA ASP A 232 7.23 -2.18 1.92
C ASP A 232 5.70 -2.31 1.83
N PRO A 233 5.01 -1.53 0.99
CA PRO A 233 3.55 -1.52 0.96
C PRO A 233 2.91 -2.84 0.48
N ASN A 234 3.73 -3.80 0.02
CA ASN A 234 3.30 -5.15 -0.31
C ASN A 234 3.49 -6.16 0.84
N ARG A 235 4.03 -5.73 1.99
CA ARG A 235 4.25 -6.58 3.15
C ARG A 235 3.07 -6.54 4.11
N LEU A 236 2.55 -7.73 4.43
CA LEU A 236 1.53 -7.92 5.45
C LEU A 236 2.20 -8.17 6.80
N ASN A 237 1.88 -7.35 7.79
CA ASN A 237 2.29 -7.54 9.17
C ASN A 237 1.17 -8.23 9.93
N LEU A 238 1.51 -9.28 10.68
CA LEU A 238 0.62 -9.97 11.60
C LEU A 238 1.21 -9.89 13.00
N VAL A 239 0.45 -9.34 13.94
CA VAL A 239 0.79 -9.32 15.36
C VAL A 239 0.05 -10.46 16.04
N LEU A 240 0.78 -11.31 16.75
CA LEU A 240 0.23 -12.48 17.42
C LEU A 240 0.13 -12.28 18.93
N SER A 241 -0.92 -12.83 19.54
CA SER A 241 -1.00 -13.06 20.98
C SER A 241 -0.11 -14.21 21.44
N GLU A 242 0.01 -14.40 22.75
CA GLU A 242 0.74 -15.53 23.36
C GLU A 242 0.18 -16.89 22.95
N ASP A 243 -1.14 -17.00 22.73
CA ASP A 243 -1.79 -18.23 22.28
C ASP A 243 -1.74 -18.42 20.75
N GLY A 244 -1.12 -17.50 20.00
CA GLY A 244 -0.91 -17.62 18.55
C GLY A 244 -2.09 -17.13 17.70
N ARG A 245 -3.02 -16.34 18.25
CA ARG A 245 -4.05 -15.66 17.47
C ARG A 245 -3.55 -14.36 16.89
N ILE A 246 -4.07 -14.00 15.73
CA ILE A 246 -3.82 -12.69 15.11
C ILE A 246 -4.63 -11.63 15.87
N VAL A 247 -3.95 -10.79 16.64
CA VAL A 247 -4.58 -9.70 17.42
C VAL A 247 -4.58 -8.37 16.68
N ASP A 248 -3.64 -8.18 15.77
CA ASP A 248 -3.58 -7.02 14.89
C ASP A 248 -2.95 -7.42 13.54
N ALA A 249 -3.28 -6.69 12.49
CA ALA A 249 -2.73 -6.89 11.17
C ALA A 249 -2.81 -5.62 10.34
N GLY A 250 -1.82 -5.39 9.49
CA GLY A 250 -1.78 -4.24 8.61
C GLY A 250 -0.82 -4.41 7.45
N TRP A 251 -1.13 -3.72 6.36
CA TRP A 251 -0.18 -3.49 5.27
C TRP A 251 0.77 -2.38 5.70
N ASP A 252 2.08 -2.54 5.47
CA ASP A 252 3.08 -1.54 5.85
C ASP A 252 2.89 -0.16 5.22
#